data_AF-A0A7S2BRE0-F1
#
_entry.id   AF-A0A7S2BRE0-F1
#
_cell.length_a   1.000
_cell.length_b   1.000
_cell.length_c   1.000
_cell.angle_alpha   90.00
_cell.angle_beta   90.00
_cell.angle_gamma   90.00
#
_symmetry.space_group_name_H-M   'P 1'
#
loop_
_entity.id
_entity.type
_entity.pdbx_description
1 polymer ?
#
loop_
_entity_poly.entity_id
_entity_poly.type
_entity_poly.pdbx_seq_one_letter_code
_entity_poly.pdbx_strand_id
1 'polypeptide(L)'
;RNMKTVVVLSTLLWTVSCAGAASVRSVSKWLASRQPSTSSVEPQLHLGLLPFPVDEALLPGETKQVHLYEARFIELFANAAEHHGSCVGMLLFGDGGTVDAITPVLMIEEFRKQEFGVWAQLKCVGRARLLELRQTDFEYACAAVQLYHDD
;
A
#
# COMPACT_ATOMS: atom_id res chain seq x y z
N ARG A 1 52.44 -42.62 -0.23
CA ARG A 1 51.92 -42.50 -1.62
C ARG A 1 50.42 -42.27 -1.50
N ASN A 2 49.97 -41.07 -1.86
CA ASN A 2 48.62 -40.55 -1.66
C ASN A 2 47.56 -41.25 -2.51
N MET A 3 46.40 -41.59 -1.94
CA MET A 3 45.16 -41.79 -2.69
C MET A 3 44.15 -40.74 -2.24
N LYS A 4 43.80 -39.86 -3.18
CA LYS A 4 42.76 -38.83 -3.07
C LYS A 4 41.45 -39.46 -3.49
N THR A 5 40.42 -39.40 -2.64
CA THR A 5 39.02 -39.62 -3.05
C THR A 5 38.37 -38.27 -3.21
N VAL A 6 37.94 -37.97 -4.44
CA VAL A 6 37.25 -36.74 -4.83
C VAL A 6 35.75 -36.94 -4.58
N VAL A 7 35.19 -36.14 -3.69
CA VAL A 7 33.73 -36.02 -3.52
C VAL A 7 33.26 -34.94 -4.48
N VAL A 8 32.48 -35.32 -5.49
CA VAL A 8 31.77 -34.39 -6.36
C VAL A 8 30.44 -34.08 -5.69
N LEU A 9 30.32 -32.92 -5.05
CA LEU A 9 29.02 -32.38 -4.64
C LEU A 9 28.61 -31.24 -5.57
N SER A 10 27.55 -31.53 -6.30
CA SER A 10 26.70 -30.62 -7.05
C SER A 10 26.40 -29.35 -6.25
N THR A 11 26.68 -28.19 -6.85
CA THR A 11 26.11 -26.92 -6.41
C THR A 11 25.48 -26.25 -7.63
N LEU A 12 24.15 -26.36 -7.69
CA LEU A 12 23.32 -25.54 -8.56
C LEU A 12 23.57 -24.07 -8.18
N LEU A 13 24.12 -23.30 -9.12
CA LEU A 13 24.06 -21.85 -9.05
C LEU A 13 22.63 -21.40 -9.34
N TRP A 14 21.87 -21.14 -8.29
CA TRP A 14 20.66 -20.32 -8.38
C TRP A 14 21.10 -18.87 -8.58
N THR A 15 20.96 -18.37 -9.80
CA THR A 15 20.99 -16.94 -10.06
C THR A 15 19.75 -16.32 -9.45
N VAL A 16 19.88 -15.77 -8.24
CA VAL A 16 18.86 -14.89 -7.66
C VAL A 16 18.93 -13.56 -8.40
N SER A 17 18.13 -13.43 -9.45
CA SER A 17 17.87 -12.15 -10.09
C SER A 17 16.82 -11.41 -9.25
N CYS A 18 17.27 -10.65 -8.25
CA CYS A 18 16.43 -9.68 -7.55
C CYS A 18 16.20 -8.47 -8.46
N ALA A 19 15.35 -8.61 -9.48
CA ALA A 19 14.82 -7.47 -10.22
C ALA A 19 13.63 -6.87 -9.44
N GLY A 20 13.90 -6.34 -8.25
CA GLY A 20 12.93 -5.60 -7.44
C GLY A 20 12.91 -4.13 -7.81
N ALA A 21 12.69 -3.78 -9.08
CA ALA A 21 12.44 -2.40 -9.48
C ALA A 21 10.93 -2.16 -9.50
N ALA A 22 10.32 -2.06 -8.32
CA ALA A 22 8.92 -1.67 -8.17
C ALA A 22 8.75 -0.17 -8.44
N SER A 23 8.73 0.15 -9.74
CA SER A 23 7.89 1.16 -10.39
C SER A 23 7.50 2.42 -9.58
N VAL A 24 8.38 3.42 -9.61
CA VAL A 24 8.03 4.85 -9.43
C VAL A 24 7.02 5.35 -10.48
N ARG A 25 6.61 4.52 -11.45
CA ARG A 25 5.69 4.87 -12.54
C ARG A 25 4.21 4.88 -12.13
N SER A 26 3.88 4.54 -10.89
CA SER A 26 2.48 4.31 -10.48
C SER A 26 1.70 5.61 -10.21
N VAL A 27 2.31 6.60 -9.55
CA VAL A 27 1.63 7.86 -9.19
C VAL A 27 1.20 8.63 -10.43
N SER A 28 2.08 8.78 -11.42
CA SER A 28 1.76 9.51 -12.64
C SER A 28 0.65 8.84 -13.44
N LYS A 29 0.53 7.51 -13.40
CA LYS A 29 -0.54 6.77 -14.06
C LYS A 29 -1.89 6.95 -13.33
N TRP A 30 -1.88 6.95 -12.00
CA TRP A 30 -3.04 7.23 -11.16
C TRP A 30 -3.47 8.72 -11.19
N LEU A 31 -2.51 9.64 -11.33
CA LEU A 31 -2.78 11.05 -11.59
C LEU A 31 -3.26 11.26 -13.04
N ALA A 32 -2.73 10.53 -14.01
CA ALA A 32 -3.10 10.65 -15.43
C ALA A 32 -4.46 10.02 -15.78
N SER A 33 -4.96 9.06 -14.99
CA SER A 33 -6.36 8.59 -15.11
C SER A 33 -7.39 9.68 -14.75
N ARG A 34 -6.95 10.91 -14.45
CA ARG A 34 -7.76 12.08 -14.07
C ARG A 34 -7.79 13.20 -15.08
N GLN A 35 -7.66 12.93 -16.39
CA GLN A 35 -8.06 13.98 -17.32
C GLN A 35 -9.52 14.36 -17.03
N PRO A 36 -9.83 15.65 -16.81
CA PRO A 36 -11.17 16.08 -16.48
C PRO A 36 -12.07 15.81 -17.69
N SER A 37 -12.85 14.73 -17.63
CA SER A 37 -14.04 14.61 -18.46
C SER A 37 -15.00 15.71 -18.00
N THR A 38 -15.56 16.46 -18.94
CA THR A 38 -16.44 17.63 -18.77
C THR A 38 -17.79 17.35 -18.06
N SER A 39 -17.86 16.29 -17.26
CA SER A 39 -18.97 15.93 -16.38
C SER A 39 -18.61 16.31 -14.95
N SER A 40 -19.47 17.09 -14.29
CA SER A 40 -19.35 17.64 -12.93
C SER A 40 -19.34 16.60 -11.78
N VAL A 41 -18.95 15.36 -12.06
CA VAL A 41 -18.83 14.27 -11.09
C VAL A 41 -17.36 13.90 -11.05
N GLU A 42 -16.65 14.32 -10.00
CA GLU A 42 -15.28 13.88 -9.80
C GLU A 42 -15.24 12.35 -9.69
N PRO A 43 -14.27 11.68 -10.35
CA PRO A 43 -14.19 10.23 -10.31
C PRO A 43 -13.97 9.78 -8.87
N GLN A 44 -14.94 9.06 -8.31
CA GLN A 44 -14.83 8.44 -7.00
C GLN A 44 -13.83 7.30 -7.07
N LEU A 45 -12.76 7.41 -6.29
CA LEU A 45 -11.73 6.38 -6.20
C LEU A 45 -12.09 5.43 -5.07
N HIS A 46 -11.73 4.15 -5.19
CA HIS A 46 -11.86 3.19 -4.10
C HIS A 46 -10.47 2.88 -3.57
N LEU A 47 -10.29 2.94 -2.25
CA LEU A 47 -9.02 2.62 -1.60
C LEU A 47 -9.25 1.62 -0.47
N GLY A 48 -8.37 0.64 -0.37
CA GLY A 48 -8.19 -0.13 0.87
C GLY A 48 -7.58 0.77 1.95
N LEU A 49 -8.01 0.58 3.19
CA LEU A 49 -7.61 1.42 4.31
C LEU A 49 -6.83 0.61 5.35
N LEU A 50 -5.69 1.16 5.77
CA LEU A 50 -4.90 0.64 6.88
C LEU A 50 -5.30 1.34 8.18
N PRO A 51 -5.56 0.60 9.27
CA PRO A 51 -5.95 1.20 10.54
C PRO A 51 -4.74 1.83 11.25
N PHE A 52 -4.86 3.09 11.64
CA PHE A 52 -3.86 3.79 12.45
C PHE A 52 -4.54 4.68 13.50
N PRO A 53 -3.93 4.87 14.68
CA PRO A 53 -4.41 5.88 15.60
C PRO A 53 -4.14 7.28 15.02
N VAL A 54 -4.96 8.25 15.40
CA VAL A 54 -4.91 9.62 14.85
C VAL A 54 -3.58 10.35 15.11
N ASP A 55 -2.89 10.02 16.21
CA ASP A 55 -1.57 10.57 16.56
C ASP A 55 -0.44 10.05 15.66
N GLU A 56 -0.69 9.00 14.88
CA GLU A 56 0.22 8.44 13.89
C GLU A 56 -0.04 8.94 12.45
N ALA A 57 -0.97 9.88 12.27
CA ALA A 57 -1.31 10.44 10.97
C ALA A 57 -0.07 11.02 10.24
N LEU A 58 0.09 10.67 8.97
CA LEU A 58 1.21 11.14 8.15
C LEU A 58 0.85 12.37 7.33
N LEU A 59 1.76 13.34 7.30
CA LEU A 59 1.67 14.52 6.44
C LEU A 59 2.25 14.24 5.05
N PRO A 60 1.79 14.95 3.99
CA PRO A 60 2.31 14.76 2.64
C PRO A 60 3.83 14.90 2.57
N GLY A 61 4.49 13.91 1.95
CA GLY A 61 5.95 13.81 1.87
C GLY A 61 6.59 12.95 2.94
N GLU A 62 5.90 12.68 4.06
CA GLU A 62 6.41 11.80 5.11
C GLU A 62 6.36 10.33 4.69
N THR A 63 7.25 9.55 5.30
CA THR A 63 7.38 8.12 5.05
C THR A 63 7.31 7.33 6.34
N LYS A 64 6.67 6.16 6.30
CA LYS A 64 6.55 5.27 7.45
C LYS A 64 6.82 3.82 7.05
N GLN A 65 7.59 3.13 7.88
CA GLN A 65 7.74 1.68 7.80
C GLN A 65 6.75 1.03 8.74
N VAL A 66 6.07 0.00 8.26
CA VAL A 66 5.10 -0.75 9.05
C VAL A 66 5.35 -2.25 8.93
N HIS A 67 5.05 -2.95 10.02
CA HIS A 67 4.95 -4.40 10.04
C HIS A 67 3.52 -4.77 10.41
N LEU A 68 2.80 -5.37 9.47
CA LEU A 68 1.40 -5.72 9.61
C LEU A 68 1.27 -7.24 9.78
N TYR A 69 0.80 -7.68 10.93
CA TYR A 69 0.80 -9.09 11.31
C TYR A 69 -0.38 -9.90 10.72
N GLU A 70 -1.44 -9.24 10.27
CA GLU A 70 -2.64 -9.91 9.80
C GLU A 70 -2.58 -10.20 8.29
N ALA A 71 -2.99 -11.41 7.90
CA ALA A 71 -2.97 -11.86 6.50
C ALA A 71 -3.84 -11.00 5.58
N ARG A 72 -4.91 -10.38 6.09
CA ARG A 72 -5.79 -9.48 5.31
C ARG A 72 -5.05 -8.32 4.64
N PHE A 73 -3.93 -7.88 5.21
CA PHE A 73 -3.13 -6.79 4.65
C PHE A 73 -2.29 -7.22 3.45
N ILE A 74 -2.02 -8.52 3.30
CA ILE A 74 -1.39 -9.06 2.10
C ILE A 74 -2.33 -8.91 0.90
N GLU A 75 -3.60 -9.26 1.08
CA GLU A 75 -4.63 -9.12 0.04
C GLU A 75 -4.91 -7.64 -0.26
N LEU A 76 -4.93 -6.78 0.76
CA LEU A 76 -5.05 -5.33 0.58
C LEU A 76 -3.93 -4.79 -0.33
N PHE A 77 -2.67 -5.13 -0.07
CA PHE A 77 -1.55 -4.66 -0.88
C PHE A 77 -1.53 -5.24 -2.30
N ALA A 78 -1.88 -6.51 -2.46
CA ALA A 78 -2.03 -7.12 -3.78
C ALA A 78 -3.12 -6.39 -4.60
N ASN A 79 -4.29 -6.17 -3.98
CA ASN A 79 -5.39 -5.45 -4.61
C ASN A 79 -5.01 -4.00 -4.98
N ALA A 80 -4.33 -3.28 -4.08
CA ALA A 80 -3.88 -1.91 -4.32
C ALA A 80 -2.88 -1.82 -5.48
N ALA A 81 -1.93 -2.75 -5.58
CA ALA A 81 -0.96 -2.79 -6.66
C ALA A 81 -1.61 -3.04 -8.02
N GLU A 82 -2.66 -3.87 -8.08
CA GLU A 82 -3.37 -4.22 -9.30
C GLU A 82 -4.37 -3.14 -9.74
N HIS A 83 -5.14 -2.58 -8.81
CA HIS A 83 -6.31 -1.76 -9.13
C HIS A 83 -6.17 -0.27 -8.79
N HIS A 84 -5.37 0.07 -7.78
CA HIS A 84 -5.36 1.42 -7.19
C HIS A 84 -4.04 2.16 -7.38
N GLY A 85 -3.20 1.72 -8.31
CA GLY A 85 -1.89 2.34 -8.56
C GLY A 85 -0.96 2.26 -7.35
N SER A 86 -1.04 1.18 -6.57
CA SER A 86 -0.28 1.00 -5.33
C SER A 86 -0.60 2.04 -4.25
N CYS A 87 -1.81 2.62 -4.27
CA CYS A 87 -2.27 3.56 -3.25
C CYS A 87 -3.24 2.91 -2.26
N VAL A 88 -3.15 3.33 -1.00
CA VAL A 88 -4.02 2.95 0.12
C VAL A 88 -4.35 4.20 0.95
N GLY A 89 -5.38 4.15 1.79
CA GLY A 89 -5.68 5.21 2.75
C GLY A 89 -5.30 4.84 4.18
N MET A 90 -5.22 5.83 5.07
CA MET A 90 -5.11 5.64 6.52
C MET A 90 -6.49 5.77 7.17
N LEU A 91 -7.06 4.67 7.66
CA LEU A 91 -8.22 4.76 8.53
C LEU A 91 -7.77 5.27 9.90
N LEU A 92 -7.84 6.58 10.09
CA LEU A 92 -7.48 7.25 11.35
C LEU A 92 -8.62 7.10 12.35
N PHE A 93 -8.32 6.45 13.47
CA PHE A 93 -9.25 6.37 14.60
C PHE A 93 -8.77 7.23 15.77
N GLY A 94 -9.69 8.05 16.28
CA GLY A 94 -9.50 8.84 17.47
C GLY A 94 -10.01 8.15 18.73
N ASP A 95 -9.87 8.84 19.86
CA ASP A 95 -10.40 8.37 21.13
C ASP A 95 -11.92 8.14 21.05
N GLY A 96 -12.39 7.02 21.61
CA GLY A 96 -13.81 6.67 21.59
C GLY A 96 -14.30 6.08 20.25
N GLY A 97 -13.40 5.72 19.33
CA GLY A 97 -13.76 5.04 18.07
C GLY A 97 -14.29 5.96 16.98
N THR A 98 -14.04 7.26 17.09
CA THR A 98 -14.33 8.22 16.02
C THR A 98 -13.39 7.99 14.83
N VAL A 99 -13.87 8.28 13.62
CA VAL A 99 -13.09 8.18 12.39
C VAL A 99 -13.01 9.55 11.74
N ASP A 100 -11.80 9.96 11.33
CA ASP A 100 -11.61 11.24 10.66
C ASP A 100 -12.12 11.21 9.22
N ALA A 101 -12.82 12.29 8.83
CA ALA A 101 -13.37 12.42 7.49
C ALA A 101 -12.29 12.67 6.41
N ILE A 102 -11.15 13.26 6.79
CA ILE A 102 -10.01 13.50 5.90
C ILE A 102 -8.88 12.57 6.32
N THR A 103 -8.42 11.74 5.38
CA THR A 103 -7.34 10.78 5.59
C THR A 103 -6.13 11.11 4.71
N PRO A 104 -4.90 10.83 5.19
CA PRO A 104 -3.74 10.64 4.33
C PRO A 104 -3.96 9.55 3.26
N VAL A 105 -3.42 9.79 2.07
CA VAL A 105 -3.31 8.79 1.00
C VAL A 105 -1.84 8.37 0.93
N LEU A 106 -1.61 7.06 1.04
CA LEU A 106 -0.29 6.47 1.08
C LEU A 106 -0.01 5.72 -0.22
N MET A 107 1.15 5.96 -0.81
CA MET A 107 1.73 5.09 -1.82
C MET A 107 2.54 3.99 -1.14
N ILE A 108 2.35 2.76 -1.58
CA ILE A 108 3.19 1.61 -1.23
C ILE A 108 4.43 1.68 -2.11
N GLU A 109 5.57 2.06 -1.53
CA GLU A 109 6.85 2.11 -2.25
C GLU A 109 7.46 0.70 -2.36
N GLU A 110 7.34 -0.08 -1.29
CA GLU A 110 7.81 -1.46 -1.24
C GLU A 110 6.98 -2.25 -0.22
N PHE A 111 6.73 -3.53 -0.49
CA PHE A 111 6.24 -4.47 0.52
C PHE A 111 6.86 -5.85 0.34
N ARG A 112 7.03 -6.57 1.46
CA ARG A 112 7.61 -7.91 1.49
C ARG A 112 6.81 -8.79 2.44
N LYS A 113 6.29 -9.91 1.92
CA LYS A 113 5.70 -10.95 2.78
C LYS A 113 6.80 -11.52 3.69
N GLN A 114 6.48 -11.71 4.95
CA GLN A 114 7.35 -12.30 5.96
C GLN A 114 6.65 -13.49 6.62
N GLU A 115 7.36 -14.22 7.47
CA GLU A 115 6.80 -15.37 8.21
C GLU A 115 5.58 -14.98 9.04
N PHE A 116 5.59 -13.77 9.63
CA PHE A 116 4.52 -13.25 10.48
C PHE A 116 3.92 -11.96 9.91
N GLY A 117 3.40 -12.02 8.68
CA GLY A 117 2.66 -10.91 8.06
C GLY A 117 3.40 -10.23 6.91
N VAL A 118 3.32 -8.90 6.83
CA VAL A 118 3.92 -8.12 5.75
C VAL A 118 4.62 -6.87 6.28
N TRP A 119 5.86 -6.67 5.85
CA TRP A 119 6.57 -5.42 6.04
C TRP A 119 6.33 -4.51 4.84
N ALA A 120 6.11 -3.21 5.05
CA ALA A 120 5.96 -2.25 3.98
C ALA A 120 6.58 -0.88 4.28
N GLN A 121 7.09 -0.25 3.22
CA GLN A 121 7.50 1.15 3.19
C GLN A 121 6.38 1.96 2.52
N LEU A 122 5.81 2.89 3.27
CA LEU A 122 4.69 3.74 2.85
C LEU A 122 5.14 5.19 2.76
N LYS A 123 4.63 5.92 1.76
CA LYS A 123 4.85 7.35 1.60
C LYS A 123 3.53 8.09 1.47
N CYS A 124 3.32 9.12 2.28
CA CYS A 124 2.15 9.97 2.15
C CYS A 124 2.29 10.87 0.90
N VAL A 125 1.33 10.76 -0.01
CA VAL A 125 1.33 11.48 -1.31
C VAL A 125 0.22 12.52 -1.43
N GLY A 126 -0.68 12.59 -0.44
CA GLY A 126 -1.78 13.54 -0.44
C GLY A 126 -2.80 13.22 0.63
N ARG A 127 -3.98 13.84 0.52
CA ARG A 127 -5.12 13.59 1.40
C ARG A 127 -6.37 13.32 0.58
N ALA A 128 -7.33 12.65 1.19
CA ALA A 128 -8.63 12.37 0.61
C ALA A 128 -9.72 12.44 1.67
N ARG A 129 -10.90 12.90 1.26
CA ARG A 129 -12.13 12.79 2.02
C ARG A 129 -12.72 11.39 1.86
N LEU A 130 -13.01 10.74 2.98
CA LEU A 130 -13.79 9.50 3.02
C LEU A 130 -15.26 9.81 2.74
N LEU A 131 -15.89 9.08 1.82
CA LEU A 131 -17.31 9.23 1.49
C LEU A 131 -18.14 8.09 2.07
N GLU A 132 -17.75 6.85 1.77
CA GLU A 132 -18.48 5.67 2.16
C GLU A 132 -17.52 4.57 2.60
N LEU A 133 -17.59 4.17 3.87
CA LEU A 133 -16.79 3.11 4.47
C LEU A 133 -17.52 1.77 4.36
N ARG A 134 -16.79 0.74 3.92
CA ARG A 134 -17.28 -0.64 3.80
C ARG A 134 -16.22 -1.62 4.27
N GLN A 135 -16.63 -2.79 4.69
CA GLN A 135 -15.72 -3.92 4.91
C GLN A 135 -15.78 -4.84 3.70
N THR A 136 -14.61 -5.36 3.29
CA THR A 136 -14.51 -6.32 2.19
C THR A 136 -14.67 -7.75 2.68
N ASP A 137 -14.86 -8.69 1.75
CA ASP A 137 -14.89 -10.13 2.03
C ASP A 137 -13.57 -10.67 2.61
N PHE A 138 -12.48 -9.90 2.47
CA PHE A 138 -11.16 -10.20 3.05
C PHE A 138 -10.94 -9.50 4.41
N GLU A 139 -12.00 -9.01 5.04
CA GLU A 139 -12.02 -8.41 6.38
C GLU A 139 -11.16 -7.15 6.56
N TYR A 140 -10.72 -6.50 5.49
CA TYR A 140 -10.13 -5.15 5.56
C TYR A 140 -11.15 -4.08 5.18
N ALA A 141 -10.98 -2.87 5.73
CA ALA A 141 -11.81 -1.72 5.42
C ALA A 141 -11.45 -1.11 4.07
N CYS A 142 -12.43 -0.70 3.29
CA CYS A 142 -12.26 0.10 2.09
C CYS A 142 -13.20 1.29 2.12
N ALA A 143 -12.89 2.31 1.32
CA ALA A 143 -13.80 3.42 1.14
C ALA A 143 -13.80 3.97 -0.27
N ALA A 144 -14.96 4.49 -0.67
CA ALA A 144 -15.03 5.49 -1.74
C ALA A 144 -14.43 6.79 -1.20
N VAL A 145 -13.51 7.39 -1.95
CA VAL A 145 -12.78 8.59 -1.55
C VAL A 145 -12.81 9.64 -2.64
N GLN A 146 -12.84 10.90 -2.21
CA GLN A 146 -12.62 12.07 -3.03
C GLN A 146 -11.30 12.71 -2.60
N LEU A 147 -10.47 13.20 -3.51
CA LEU A 147 -9.25 13.86 -3.09
C LEU A 147 -9.53 15.15 -2.34
N TYR A 148 -8.63 15.46 -1.44
CA TYR A 148 -8.66 16.70 -0.69
C TYR A 148 -7.49 17.58 -1.09
N HIS A 149 -7.82 18.78 -1.55
CA HIS A 149 -6.88 19.85 -1.84
C HIS A 149 -7.04 20.93 -0.76
N ASP A 150 -5.94 21.50 -0.27
CA ASP A 150 -6.02 22.71 0.56
C ASP A 150 -6.28 23.88 -0.39
N ASP A 151 -7.49 24.44 -0.33
CA ASP A 151 -7.86 25.67 -1.03
C ASP A 151 -7.34 26.92 -0.28
#